data_AF-A0A5N7Z527-F1
#
_entry.id   AF-A0A5N7Z527-F1
#
_cell.length_a   1.000
_cell.length_b   1.000
_cell.length_c   1.000
_cell.angle_alpha   90.00
_cell.angle_beta   90.00
_cell.angle_gamma   90.00
#
_symmetry.space_group_name_H-M   'P 1'
#
loop_
_entity.id
_entity.type
_entity.pdbx_description
1 polymer ?
#
loop_
_entity_poly.entity_id
_entity_poly.type
_entity_poly.pdbx_seq_one_letter_code
_entity_poly.pdbx_strand_id
1 'polypeptide(L)'
;MKNLKQKLTVALLFAAFLGHAQGNKKKQDIDAIKSMCGCYEVEFNFAETFKTTKDENYKPSPTKYDKGLEWVELVEDKPNKIVMQHLLIVGDTMIVKHWRQDWEFENTRLYDFFKDTSWKYKTLSKADVKGQWTQRVFQVDDSPRYEGTATWVHVDGTSYWRNYTDAPLPRREHTIRNDYNVLNRRNEHEITKFGWIHNQDNKKIKRDDAGKDVVLAQEKGIDIYTKVADSKCVAAQKYWKENKAMWKNVRDKWQTIFDRNKDLNLEEKVNRKSLFGYLFDLKGDTPKAETDKIIDSFVKN
;
A
#
# COMPACT_ATOMS: atom_id res chain seq x y z
N MET A 1 4.02 28.70 47.56
CA MET A 1 4.41 27.28 47.36
C MET A 1 3.24 26.32 47.15
N LYS A 2 2.15 26.36 47.94
CA LYS A 2 0.97 25.47 47.78
C LYS A 2 0.35 25.52 46.37
N ASN A 3 0.12 26.72 45.84
CA ASN A 3 -0.41 26.92 44.48
C ASN A 3 0.52 26.41 43.36
N LEU A 4 1.83 26.38 43.56
CA LEU A 4 2.78 25.87 42.56
C LEU A 4 2.78 24.34 42.54
N LYS A 5 2.75 23.70 43.72
CA LYS A 5 2.60 22.24 43.84
C LYS A 5 1.27 21.77 43.24
N GLN A 6 0.17 22.46 43.51
CA GLN A 6 -1.15 22.12 42.98
C GLN A 6 -1.24 22.27 41.45
N LYS A 7 -0.66 23.34 40.88
CA LYS A 7 -0.54 23.50 39.42
C LYS A 7 0.33 22.42 38.77
N LEU A 8 1.43 22.02 39.43
CA LEU A 8 2.32 20.95 38.94
C LEU A 8 1.62 19.58 38.97
N THR A 9 0.87 19.27 40.03
CA THR A 9 0.09 18.03 40.14
C THR A 9 -1.02 17.95 39.09
N VAL A 10 -1.74 19.06 38.82
CA VAL A 10 -2.76 19.11 37.77
C VAL A 10 -2.13 18.92 36.38
N ALA A 11 -0.98 19.55 36.10
CA ALA A 11 -0.27 19.37 34.83
C ALA A 11 0.22 17.92 34.64
N LEU A 12 0.72 17.27 35.69
CA LEU A 12 1.15 15.86 35.68
C LEU A 12 -0.02 14.89 35.44
N LEU A 13 -1.17 15.13 36.09
CA LEU A 13 -2.39 14.34 35.86
C LEU A 13 -2.88 14.51 34.41
N PHE A 14 -2.92 15.74 33.90
CA PHE A 14 -3.34 16.01 32.53
C PHE A 14 -2.42 15.34 31.48
N ALA A 15 -1.10 15.37 31.72
CA ALA A 15 -0.13 14.67 30.89
C ALA A 15 -0.32 13.13 30.92
N ALA A 16 -0.62 12.56 32.09
CA ALA A 16 -0.88 11.12 32.24
C ALA A 16 -2.15 10.67 31.49
N PHE A 17 -3.23 11.47 31.53
CA PHE A 17 -4.46 11.19 30.79
C PHE A 17 -4.27 11.25 29.27
N LEU A 18 -3.54 12.26 28.76
CA LEU A 18 -3.23 12.36 27.34
C LEU A 18 -2.37 11.18 26.84
N GLY A 19 -1.40 10.74 27.64
CA GLY A 19 -0.57 9.57 27.32
C GLY A 19 -1.36 8.27 27.26
N HIS A 20 -2.31 8.05 28.18
CA HIS A 20 -3.16 6.86 28.19
C HIS A 20 -4.12 6.81 26.99
N ALA A 21 -4.72 7.95 26.63
CA ALA A 21 -5.62 8.02 25.48
C ALA A 21 -4.89 7.71 24.15
N GLN A 22 -3.70 8.28 23.95
CA GLN A 22 -2.90 8.02 22.74
C GLN A 22 -2.40 6.56 22.70
N GLY A 23 -1.98 5.99 23.84
CA GLY A 23 -1.58 4.59 23.93
C GLY A 23 -2.72 3.61 23.60
N ASN A 24 -3.91 3.87 24.12
CA ASN A 24 -5.10 3.06 23.83
C ASN A 24 -5.49 3.16 22.35
N LYS A 25 -5.51 4.38 21.80
CA LYS A 25 -5.79 4.58 20.37
C LYS A 25 -4.82 3.81 19.48
N LYS A 26 -3.50 3.95 19.71
CA LYS A 26 -2.50 3.24 18.90
C LYS A 26 -2.69 1.71 18.94
N LYS A 27 -3.10 1.16 20.09
CA LYS A 27 -3.45 -0.25 20.18
C LYS A 27 -4.65 -0.61 19.30
N GLN A 28 -5.70 0.21 19.31
CA GLN A 28 -6.85 0.04 18.40
C GLN A 28 -6.43 0.11 16.93
N ASP A 29 -5.54 1.04 16.57
CA ASP A 29 -5.00 1.14 15.21
C ASP A 29 -4.28 -0.16 14.81
N ILE A 30 -3.40 -0.69 15.68
CA ILE A 30 -2.66 -1.94 15.46
C ILE A 30 -3.61 -3.13 15.30
N ASP A 31 -4.61 -3.23 16.17
CA ASP A 31 -5.59 -4.31 16.14
C ASP A 31 -6.44 -4.25 14.85
N ALA A 32 -6.83 -3.05 14.41
CA ALA A 32 -7.53 -2.82 13.14
C ALA A 32 -6.66 -3.20 11.94
N ILE A 33 -5.40 -2.76 11.89
CA ILE A 33 -4.44 -3.13 10.83
C ILE A 33 -4.33 -4.65 10.77
N LYS A 34 -3.99 -5.32 11.88
CA LYS A 34 -3.80 -6.78 11.92
C LYS A 34 -5.06 -7.58 11.60
N SER A 35 -6.25 -7.04 11.81
CA SER A 35 -7.51 -7.71 11.44
C SER A 35 -7.66 -7.95 9.94
N MET A 36 -6.86 -7.28 9.10
CA MET A 36 -6.78 -7.54 7.66
C MET A 36 -5.98 -8.81 7.29
N CYS A 37 -5.32 -9.48 8.24
CA CYS A 37 -4.55 -10.71 7.98
C CYS A 37 -5.43 -11.98 7.96
N GLY A 38 -5.13 -12.92 7.06
CA GLY A 38 -5.70 -14.27 6.91
C GLY A 38 -6.34 -14.50 5.54
N CYS A 39 -7.28 -15.43 5.40
CA CYS A 39 -7.84 -15.81 4.09
C CYS A 39 -9.15 -15.07 3.73
N TYR A 40 -9.26 -14.61 2.49
CA TYR A 40 -10.41 -13.85 1.99
C TYR A 40 -10.86 -14.29 0.61
N GLU A 41 -12.17 -14.38 0.40
CA GLU A 41 -12.77 -14.23 -0.92
C GLU A 41 -12.80 -12.72 -1.24
N VAL A 42 -12.17 -12.33 -2.33
CA VAL A 42 -11.97 -10.94 -2.73
C VAL A 42 -12.79 -10.64 -3.97
N GLU A 43 -13.52 -9.53 -3.96
CA GLU A 43 -14.20 -8.99 -5.13
C GLU A 43 -13.56 -7.65 -5.51
N PHE A 44 -13.20 -7.48 -6.79
CA PHE A 44 -12.61 -6.26 -7.33
C PHE A 44 -13.62 -5.56 -8.24
N ASN A 45 -14.25 -4.50 -7.75
CA ASN A 45 -15.31 -3.78 -8.46
C ASN A 45 -14.86 -2.37 -8.83
N PHE A 46 -14.73 -2.07 -10.12
CA PHE A 46 -14.33 -0.74 -10.58
C PHE A 46 -15.24 -0.23 -11.70
N ALA A 47 -15.73 0.99 -11.55
CA ALA A 47 -16.52 1.67 -12.56
C ALA A 47 -16.00 3.10 -12.72
N GLU A 48 -15.72 3.50 -13.97
CA GLU A 48 -15.49 4.90 -14.27
C GLU A 48 -16.83 5.64 -14.23
N THR A 49 -16.94 6.68 -13.41
CA THR A 49 -18.24 7.28 -13.03
C THR A 49 -18.48 8.63 -13.69
N PHE A 50 -17.52 9.55 -13.60
CA PHE A 50 -17.67 10.92 -14.08
C PHE A 50 -16.59 11.26 -15.09
N LYS A 51 -16.98 11.48 -16.35
CA LYS A 51 -16.12 12.08 -17.38
C LYS A 51 -15.95 13.57 -17.07
N THR A 52 -14.71 14.03 -16.94
CA THR A 52 -14.39 15.46 -16.70
C THR A 52 -13.70 16.12 -17.89
N THR A 53 -13.08 15.35 -18.77
CA THR A 53 -12.50 15.87 -20.01
C THR A 53 -13.56 16.34 -20.99
N LYS A 54 -13.25 17.38 -21.76
CA LYS A 54 -14.08 17.87 -22.87
C LYS A 54 -13.78 17.16 -24.21
N ASP A 55 -12.82 16.25 -24.23
CA ASP A 55 -12.51 15.46 -25.42
C ASP A 55 -13.71 14.58 -25.81
N GLU A 56 -14.25 14.81 -27.00
CA GLU A 56 -15.39 14.07 -27.54
C GLU A 56 -15.03 12.61 -27.87
N ASN A 57 -13.76 12.34 -28.18
CA ASN A 57 -13.26 10.99 -28.49
C ASN A 57 -12.90 10.18 -27.24
N TYR A 58 -13.07 10.75 -26.06
CA TYR A 58 -12.80 10.09 -24.79
C TYR A 58 -13.62 8.80 -24.64
N LYS A 59 -12.92 7.68 -24.37
CA LYS A 59 -13.54 6.39 -24.10
C LYS A 59 -13.31 6.00 -22.64
N PRO A 60 -14.37 5.81 -21.84
CA PRO A 60 -14.22 5.38 -20.46
C PRO A 60 -13.66 3.96 -20.39
N SER A 61 -12.99 3.64 -19.28
CA SER A 61 -12.59 2.26 -19.05
C SER A 61 -13.81 1.36 -18.86
N PRO A 62 -13.78 0.11 -19.36
CA PRO A 62 -14.84 -0.86 -19.09
C PRO A 62 -15.01 -1.09 -17.60
N THR A 63 -16.25 -1.28 -17.16
CA THR A 63 -16.53 -1.70 -15.78
C THR A 63 -15.89 -3.06 -15.52
N LYS A 64 -15.16 -3.16 -14.42
CA LYS A 64 -14.51 -4.39 -13.97
C LYS A 64 -15.32 -5.03 -12.86
N TYR A 65 -15.60 -6.32 -13.03
CA TYR A 65 -16.06 -7.25 -12.01
C TYR A 65 -15.14 -8.45 -12.04
N ASP A 66 -14.45 -8.71 -10.95
CA ASP A 66 -13.48 -9.80 -10.86
C ASP A 66 -13.45 -10.32 -9.44
N LYS A 67 -12.96 -11.55 -9.27
CA LYS A 67 -12.91 -12.18 -7.95
C LYS A 67 -11.69 -13.07 -7.81
N GLY A 68 -11.26 -13.27 -6.59
CA GLY A 68 -10.15 -14.16 -6.28
C GLY A 68 -10.20 -14.66 -4.85
N LEU A 69 -9.30 -15.58 -4.53
CA LEU A 69 -9.03 -15.98 -3.16
C LEU A 69 -7.65 -15.43 -2.79
N GLU A 70 -7.55 -14.71 -1.69
CA GLU A 70 -6.31 -14.03 -1.29
C GLU A 70 -5.94 -14.36 0.15
N TRP A 71 -4.67 -14.75 0.34
CA TRP A 71 -4.06 -14.92 1.65
C TRP A 71 -3.27 -13.68 2.03
N VAL A 72 -3.59 -13.09 3.17
CA VAL A 72 -2.87 -11.95 3.73
C VAL A 72 -2.01 -12.42 4.90
N GLU A 73 -0.73 -12.64 4.62
CA GLU A 73 0.26 -13.10 5.59
C GLU A 73 0.81 -11.94 6.41
N LEU A 74 0.88 -12.11 7.74
CA LEU A 74 1.63 -11.21 8.62
C LEU A 74 3.13 -11.53 8.56
N VAL A 75 3.92 -10.62 7.98
CA VAL A 75 5.36 -10.83 7.70
C VAL A 75 6.25 -10.20 8.78
N GLU A 76 5.86 -9.04 9.30
CA GLU A 76 6.54 -8.35 10.39
C GLU A 76 5.51 -7.78 11.35
N ASP A 77 5.79 -7.93 12.65
CA ASP A 77 4.95 -7.43 13.73
C ASP A 77 5.82 -6.74 14.78
N LYS A 78 5.99 -5.43 14.62
CA LYS A 78 6.72 -4.57 15.56
C LYS A 78 5.81 -3.42 16.04
N PRO A 79 6.08 -2.81 17.20
CA PRO A 79 5.23 -1.75 17.77
C PRO A 79 4.98 -0.53 16.88
N ASN A 80 5.88 -0.24 15.93
CA ASN A 80 5.79 0.88 14.99
C ASN A 80 5.78 0.45 13.52
N LYS A 81 5.79 -0.87 13.25
CA LYS A 81 5.88 -1.39 11.89
C LYS A 81 5.16 -2.73 11.77
N ILE A 82 4.20 -2.80 10.86
CA ILE A 82 3.47 -4.02 10.52
C ILE A 82 3.61 -4.25 9.02
N VAL A 83 4.01 -5.44 8.60
CA VAL A 83 4.17 -5.77 7.17
C VAL A 83 3.26 -6.92 6.83
N MET A 84 2.49 -6.77 5.75
CA MET A 84 1.59 -7.81 5.25
C MET A 84 1.86 -8.12 3.79
N GLN A 85 1.95 -9.40 3.48
CA GLN A 85 2.07 -9.89 2.11
C GLN A 85 0.74 -10.47 1.65
N HIS A 86 0.22 -9.96 0.55
CA HIS A 86 -0.96 -10.49 -0.12
C HIS A 86 -0.55 -11.50 -1.20
N LEU A 87 -1.12 -12.70 -1.15
CA LEU A 87 -0.86 -13.79 -2.08
C LEU A 87 -2.19 -14.19 -2.72
N LEU A 88 -2.35 -13.84 -3.99
CA LEU A 88 -3.54 -14.17 -4.77
C LEU A 88 -3.43 -15.60 -5.27
N ILE A 89 -4.51 -16.35 -5.10
CA ILE A 89 -4.68 -17.72 -5.59
C ILE A 89 -5.55 -17.65 -6.84
N VAL A 90 -4.99 -18.05 -7.98
CA VAL A 90 -5.67 -18.07 -9.28
C VAL A 90 -5.94 -19.53 -9.66
N GLY A 91 -7.22 -19.83 -9.92
CA GLY A 91 -7.66 -21.23 -10.00
C GLY A 91 -7.47 -21.94 -8.66
N ASP A 92 -7.03 -23.19 -8.69
CA ASP A 92 -6.91 -24.00 -7.46
C ASP A 92 -5.53 -23.93 -6.80
N THR A 93 -4.47 -23.59 -7.55
CA THR A 93 -3.09 -23.76 -7.07
C THR A 93 -2.09 -22.69 -7.49
N MET A 94 -2.39 -21.87 -8.50
CA MET A 94 -1.42 -20.89 -8.99
C MET A 94 -1.33 -19.70 -8.03
N ILE A 95 -0.15 -19.47 -7.45
CA ILE A 95 0.08 -18.38 -6.50
C ILE A 95 0.76 -17.22 -7.21
N VAL A 96 0.16 -16.04 -7.07
CA VAL A 96 0.78 -14.77 -7.45
C VAL A 96 1.07 -13.99 -6.18
N LYS A 97 2.35 -13.64 -5.95
CA LYS A 97 2.70 -12.64 -4.94
C LYS A 97 2.15 -11.28 -5.40
N HIS A 98 0.96 -10.92 -4.93
CA HIS A 98 0.13 -9.91 -5.56
C HIS A 98 0.55 -8.48 -5.21
N TRP A 99 0.58 -8.14 -3.92
CA TRP A 99 1.06 -6.84 -3.45
C TRP A 99 1.48 -6.94 -1.99
N ARG A 100 2.23 -5.95 -1.52
CA ARG A 100 2.65 -5.85 -0.12
C ARG A 100 2.21 -4.51 0.43
N GLN A 101 1.82 -4.50 1.70
CA GLN A 101 1.59 -3.28 2.45
C GLN A 101 2.45 -3.26 3.71
N ASP A 102 3.19 -2.17 3.88
CA ASP A 102 3.89 -1.83 5.11
C ASP A 102 3.13 -0.71 5.79
N TRP A 103 2.86 -0.86 7.08
CA TRP A 103 2.23 0.14 7.94
C TRP A 103 3.29 0.65 8.92
N GLU A 104 3.64 1.92 8.84
CA GLU A 104 4.67 2.55 9.67
C GLU A 104 4.10 3.72 10.50
N PHE A 105 4.25 3.65 11.81
CA PHE A 105 3.71 4.65 12.74
C PHE A 105 4.57 5.90 12.77
N GLU A 106 3.96 7.07 12.59
CA GLU A 106 4.59 8.40 12.59
C GLU A 106 5.81 8.48 11.64
N ASN A 107 5.77 7.77 10.51
CA ASN A 107 6.84 7.80 9.51
C ASN A 107 6.95 9.20 8.89
N THR A 108 8.18 9.70 8.78
CA THR A 108 8.48 11.04 8.25
C THR A 108 9.08 11.02 6.85
N ARG A 109 9.38 9.84 6.29
CA ARG A 109 10.10 9.70 5.01
C ARG A 109 9.20 9.03 3.99
N LEU A 110 8.77 9.76 2.96
CA LEU A 110 7.81 9.28 1.96
C LEU A 110 8.39 9.37 0.55
N TYR A 111 7.96 8.46 -0.31
CA TYR A 111 8.17 8.42 -1.75
C TYR A 111 6.83 8.63 -2.46
N ASP A 112 6.52 9.87 -2.81
CA ASP A 112 5.30 10.19 -3.55
C ASP A 112 5.47 9.78 -5.01
N PHE A 113 4.52 9.01 -5.55
CA PHE A 113 4.52 8.72 -6.98
C PHE A 113 4.33 10.01 -7.77
N PHE A 114 5.20 10.26 -8.75
CA PHE A 114 5.13 11.44 -9.60
C PHE A 114 4.35 11.15 -10.88
N LYS A 115 4.93 10.37 -11.78
CA LYS A 115 4.36 9.81 -13.02
C LYS A 115 5.29 8.73 -13.56
N ASP A 116 4.78 7.90 -14.47
CA ASP A 116 5.53 6.89 -15.20
C ASP A 116 6.29 5.93 -14.25
N THR A 117 7.62 6.01 -14.18
CA THR A 117 8.46 5.19 -13.30
C THR A 117 9.24 6.02 -12.28
N SER A 118 8.67 7.14 -11.84
CA SER A 118 9.33 8.13 -10.97
C SER A 118 8.59 8.35 -9.66
N TRP A 119 9.34 8.39 -8.56
CA TRP A 119 8.88 8.75 -7.22
C TRP A 119 9.75 9.87 -6.64
N LYS A 120 9.11 10.87 -6.02
CA LYS A 120 9.77 11.98 -5.35
C LYS A 120 9.94 11.70 -3.87
N TYR A 121 11.17 11.82 -3.39
CA TYR A 121 11.43 11.71 -1.96
C TYR A 121 11.03 13.00 -1.25
N LYS A 122 10.27 12.88 -0.17
CA LYS A 122 9.94 13.99 0.71
C LYS A 122 10.09 13.61 2.17
N THR A 123 10.36 14.61 3.00
CA THR A 123 10.34 14.50 4.46
C THR A 123 9.20 15.33 5.02
N LEU A 124 8.46 14.76 5.97
CA LEU A 124 7.42 15.45 6.75
C LEU A 124 7.95 15.77 8.15
N SER A 125 7.39 16.79 8.80
CA SER A 125 7.75 17.06 10.19
C SER A 125 7.12 16.02 11.12
N LYS A 126 7.72 15.77 12.28
CA LYS A 126 7.14 14.89 13.31
C LYS A 126 5.76 15.38 13.79
N ALA A 127 5.51 16.68 13.73
CA ALA A 127 4.23 17.25 14.12
C ALA A 127 3.12 16.87 13.12
N ASP A 128 3.44 16.86 11.82
CA ASP A 128 2.47 16.59 10.75
C ASP A 128 2.01 15.12 10.73
N VAL A 129 2.85 14.20 11.21
CA VAL A 129 2.59 12.75 11.19
C VAL A 129 2.24 12.18 12.56
N LYS A 130 2.10 13.01 13.59
CA LYS A 130 1.82 12.58 14.96
C LYS A 130 0.51 11.77 15.01
N GLY A 131 0.57 10.57 15.57
CA GLY A 131 -0.55 9.63 15.68
C GLY A 131 -1.04 9.07 14.34
N GLN A 132 -0.31 9.26 13.25
CA GLN A 132 -0.65 8.72 11.94
C GLN A 132 0.07 7.41 11.66
N TRP A 133 -0.51 6.62 10.78
CA TRP A 133 0.13 5.49 10.14
C TRP A 133 0.31 5.78 8.66
N THR A 134 1.52 5.56 8.15
CA THR A 134 1.80 5.53 6.72
C THR A 134 1.54 4.14 6.19
N GLN A 135 0.70 4.02 5.16
CA GLN A 135 0.62 2.81 4.34
C GLN A 135 1.58 2.97 3.15
N ARG A 136 2.54 2.06 3.02
CA ARG A 136 3.38 1.92 1.83
C ARG A 136 2.94 0.69 1.05
N VAL A 137 2.53 0.88 -0.19
CA VAL A 137 2.08 -0.19 -1.07
C VAL A 137 3.15 -0.49 -2.10
N PHE A 138 3.47 -1.77 -2.24
CA PHE A 138 4.45 -2.27 -3.19
C PHE A 138 3.82 -3.18 -4.22
N GLN A 139 4.43 -3.21 -5.41
CA GLN A 139 4.03 -4.07 -6.52
C GLN A 139 4.36 -5.55 -6.23
N VAL A 140 4.00 -6.42 -7.18
CA VAL A 140 4.30 -7.87 -7.16
C VAL A 140 5.79 -8.17 -6.90
N ASP A 141 6.69 -7.29 -7.35
CA ASP A 141 8.16 -7.38 -7.25
C ASP A 141 8.77 -6.55 -6.11
N ASP A 142 7.94 -6.07 -5.19
CA ASP A 142 8.30 -5.18 -4.08
C ASP A 142 8.86 -3.80 -4.47
N SER A 143 8.85 -3.43 -5.76
CA SER A 143 9.06 -2.03 -6.16
C SER A 143 7.95 -1.13 -5.59
N PRO A 144 8.25 0.15 -5.28
CA PRO A 144 7.24 1.03 -4.72
C PRO A 144 6.09 1.23 -5.71
N ARG A 145 4.87 1.29 -5.17
CA ARG A 145 3.67 1.62 -5.96
C ARG A 145 3.20 3.01 -5.59
N TYR A 146 2.74 3.17 -4.34
CA TYR A 146 2.33 4.45 -3.77
C TYR A 146 2.43 4.36 -2.25
N GLU A 147 2.47 5.51 -1.59
CA GLU A 147 2.36 5.57 -0.13
C GLU A 147 1.66 6.84 0.33
N GLY A 148 1.13 6.81 1.54
CA GLY A 148 0.61 8.01 2.18
C GLY A 148 0.25 7.77 3.63
N THR A 149 0.03 8.87 4.35
CA THR A 149 -0.12 8.87 5.81
C THR A 149 -1.45 9.48 6.22
N ALA A 150 -2.09 8.87 7.23
CA ALA A 150 -3.31 9.37 7.85
C ALA A 150 -3.54 8.72 9.23
N THR A 151 -4.54 9.19 9.96
CA THR A 151 -4.94 8.64 11.25
C THR A 151 -6.06 7.61 11.07
N TRP A 152 -5.98 6.49 11.80
CA TRP A 152 -7.12 5.59 11.98
C TRP A 152 -8.20 6.25 12.84
N VAL A 153 -9.45 6.14 12.43
CA VAL A 153 -10.62 6.63 13.17
C VAL A 153 -11.41 5.42 13.67
N HIS A 154 -11.75 5.43 14.96
CA HIS A 154 -12.55 4.40 15.62
C HIS A 154 -13.79 5.07 16.23
N VAL A 155 -14.94 4.91 15.59
CA VAL A 155 -16.19 5.58 16.00
C VAL A 155 -17.38 4.70 15.64
N ASP A 156 -18.38 4.66 16.51
CA ASP A 156 -19.65 3.94 16.32
C ASP A 156 -19.50 2.46 15.90
N GLY A 157 -18.44 1.81 16.38
CA GLY A 157 -18.16 0.40 16.09
C GLY A 157 -17.47 0.15 14.73
N THR A 158 -17.14 1.20 13.99
CA THR A 158 -16.39 1.13 12.73
C THR A 158 -14.96 1.65 12.92
N SER A 159 -14.00 1.00 12.26
CA SER A 159 -12.59 1.42 12.23
C SER A 159 -12.18 1.66 10.78
N TYR A 160 -11.70 2.86 10.46
CA TYR A 160 -11.22 3.14 9.11
C TYR A 160 -9.98 4.03 9.08
N TRP A 161 -9.18 3.87 8.04
CA TRP A 161 -8.05 4.74 7.71
C TRP A 161 -8.25 5.28 6.30
N ARG A 162 -8.08 6.59 6.11
CA ARG A 162 -8.33 7.24 4.83
C ARG A 162 -7.24 8.24 4.47
N ASN A 163 -6.70 8.14 3.25
CA ASN A 163 -5.75 9.10 2.72
C ASN A 163 -6.04 9.44 1.25
N TYR A 164 -5.32 10.44 0.74
CA TYR A 164 -5.15 10.66 -0.69
C TYR A 164 -3.68 10.46 -1.05
N THR A 165 -3.42 9.79 -2.17
CA THR A 165 -2.05 9.63 -2.70
C THR A 165 -2.08 9.40 -4.20
N ASP A 166 -1.02 9.81 -4.87
CA ASP A 166 -0.81 9.51 -6.27
C ASP A 166 -0.25 8.09 -6.45
N ALA A 167 -0.66 7.43 -7.52
CA ALA A 167 -0.32 6.05 -7.81
C ALA A 167 -0.18 5.81 -9.31
N PRO A 168 0.61 4.80 -9.71
CA PRO A 168 0.66 4.35 -11.10
C PRO A 168 -0.67 3.75 -11.52
N LEU A 169 -0.86 3.68 -12.84
CA LEU A 169 -2.00 3.02 -13.45
C LEU A 169 -2.12 1.55 -12.97
N PRO A 170 -3.35 1.04 -12.79
CA PRO A 170 -3.56 -0.37 -12.53
C PRO A 170 -3.29 -1.16 -13.81
N ARG A 171 -2.82 -2.41 -13.66
CA ARG A 171 -2.36 -3.24 -14.78
C ARG A 171 -3.37 -3.36 -15.93
N ARG A 172 -4.67 -3.39 -15.60
CA ARG A 172 -5.77 -3.48 -16.57
C ARG A 172 -5.83 -2.31 -17.56
N GLU A 173 -5.21 -1.17 -17.24
CA GLU A 173 -5.31 0.05 -18.04
C GLU A 173 -4.15 0.19 -19.04
N HIS A 174 -2.96 -0.38 -18.75
CA HIS A 174 -1.75 -0.18 -19.56
C HIS A 174 -1.88 -0.60 -21.04
N THR A 175 -2.83 -1.47 -21.37
CA THR A 175 -3.05 -1.96 -22.74
C THR A 175 -4.25 -1.33 -23.44
N ILE A 176 -5.06 -0.54 -22.73
CA ILE A 176 -6.31 0.03 -23.26
C ILE A 176 -6.39 1.55 -23.13
N ARG A 177 -5.51 2.16 -22.34
CA ARG A 177 -5.48 3.60 -22.07
C ARG A 177 -4.05 4.12 -22.18
N ASN A 178 -3.92 5.28 -22.82
CA ASN A 178 -2.66 6.00 -23.01
C ASN A 178 -2.82 7.52 -22.83
N ASP A 179 -3.99 7.96 -22.36
CA ASP A 179 -4.40 9.35 -22.24
C ASP A 179 -4.06 9.96 -20.86
N TYR A 180 -3.80 9.12 -19.84
CA TYR A 180 -3.44 9.53 -18.49
C TYR A 180 -2.27 8.70 -17.93
N ASN A 181 -1.57 9.23 -16.92
CA ASN A 181 -0.34 8.62 -16.37
C ASN A 181 -0.28 8.63 -14.83
N VAL A 182 -1.28 9.21 -14.16
CA VAL A 182 -1.38 9.24 -12.69
C VAL A 182 -2.81 8.91 -12.26
N LEU A 183 -2.95 8.09 -11.22
CA LEU A 183 -4.16 8.03 -10.42
C LEU A 183 -3.97 8.80 -9.13
N ASN A 184 -4.80 9.80 -8.86
CA ASN A 184 -4.93 10.32 -7.50
C ASN A 184 -6.02 9.50 -6.79
N ARG A 185 -5.62 8.65 -5.85
CA ARG A 185 -6.49 7.69 -5.18
C ARG A 185 -6.86 8.23 -3.80
N ARG A 186 -8.14 8.33 -3.52
CA ARG A 186 -8.62 8.28 -2.13
C ARG A 186 -8.61 6.81 -1.71
N ASN A 187 -7.72 6.41 -0.82
CA ASN A 187 -7.81 5.08 -0.24
C ASN A 187 -8.55 5.17 1.08
N GLU A 188 -9.45 4.23 1.31
CA GLU A 188 -10.08 4.00 2.60
C GLU A 188 -10.05 2.51 2.90
N HIS A 189 -9.38 2.13 3.99
CA HIS A 189 -9.44 0.78 4.53
C HIS A 189 -10.43 0.80 5.67
N GLU A 190 -11.55 0.11 5.51
CA GLU A 190 -12.61 0.00 6.52
C GLU A 190 -12.68 -1.43 7.05
N ILE A 191 -12.62 -1.60 8.37
CA ILE A 191 -12.80 -2.89 9.02
C ILE A 191 -14.28 -3.13 9.26
N THR A 192 -14.78 -4.27 8.79
CA THR A 192 -16.19 -4.67 8.90
C THR A 192 -16.33 -5.96 9.73
N LYS A 193 -17.56 -6.32 10.06
CA LYS A 193 -17.84 -7.58 10.78
C LYS A 193 -17.49 -8.84 9.99
N PHE A 194 -17.47 -8.75 8.65
CA PHE A 194 -17.22 -9.89 7.77
C PHE A 194 -15.79 -9.91 7.22
N GLY A 195 -14.98 -8.90 7.49
CA GLY A 195 -13.63 -8.75 6.94
C GLY A 195 -13.25 -7.28 6.83
N TRP A 196 -12.92 -6.81 5.63
CA TRP A 196 -12.57 -5.41 5.40
C TRP A 196 -12.87 -4.98 3.96
N ILE A 197 -12.91 -3.68 3.74
CA ILE A 197 -13.18 -3.07 2.43
C ILE A 197 -12.06 -2.09 2.12
N HIS A 198 -11.50 -2.17 0.90
CA HIS A 198 -10.68 -1.10 0.34
C HIS A 198 -11.56 -0.26 -0.60
N ASN A 199 -12.08 0.82 -0.05
CA ASN A 199 -12.93 1.77 -0.74
C ASN A 199 -12.08 2.84 -1.42
N GLN A 200 -12.37 3.11 -2.69
CA GLN A 200 -11.56 3.96 -3.53
C GLN A 200 -12.39 4.95 -4.34
N ASP A 201 -11.89 6.19 -4.38
CA ASP A 201 -12.39 7.22 -5.28
C ASP A 201 -11.19 7.83 -5.98
N ASN A 202 -11.03 7.46 -7.25
CA ASN A 202 -9.85 7.71 -8.03
C ASN A 202 -10.11 8.85 -9.02
N LYS A 203 -9.15 9.74 -9.20
CA LYS A 203 -9.09 10.65 -10.34
C LYS A 203 -8.05 10.14 -11.33
N LYS A 204 -8.44 10.03 -12.61
CA LYS A 204 -7.52 9.73 -13.72
C LYS A 204 -6.92 11.03 -14.21
N ILE A 205 -5.60 11.18 -14.09
CA ILE A 205 -4.89 12.45 -14.29
C ILE A 205 -3.83 12.28 -15.38
N LYS A 206 -3.84 13.20 -16.34
CA LYS A 206 -2.72 13.45 -17.23
C LYS A 206 -1.84 14.53 -16.60
N ARG A 207 -0.64 14.13 -16.17
CA ARG A 207 0.38 14.99 -15.58
C ARG A 207 1.51 15.25 -16.57
N ASP A 208 1.83 16.52 -16.79
CA ASP A 208 3.01 16.92 -17.58
C ASP A 208 4.31 16.89 -16.74
N ASP A 209 5.44 17.17 -17.38
CA ASP A 209 6.75 17.09 -16.73
C ASP A 209 6.98 18.21 -15.70
N ALA A 210 6.20 19.29 -15.78
CA ALA A 210 6.20 20.36 -14.78
C ALA A 210 5.28 20.04 -13.58
N GLY A 211 4.56 18.91 -13.61
CA GLY A 211 3.62 18.50 -12.56
C GLY A 211 2.24 19.13 -12.69
N LYS A 212 1.89 19.71 -13.84
CA LYS A 212 0.56 20.26 -14.08
C LYS A 212 -0.42 19.14 -14.39
N ASP A 213 -1.54 19.14 -13.66
CA ASP A 213 -2.56 18.10 -13.74
C ASP A 213 -3.75 18.52 -14.62
N VAL A 214 -4.20 17.58 -15.45
CA VAL A 214 -5.50 17.61 -16.11
C VAL A 214 -6.28 16.35 -15.73
N VAL A 215 -7.41 16.52 -15.03
CA VAL A 215 -8.30 15.42 -14.64
C VAL A 215 -9.16 15.01 -15.84
N LEU A 216 -9.10 13.75 -16.23
CA LEU A 216 -9.84 13.21 -17.37
C LEU A 216 -11.17 12.56 -16.97
N ALA A 217 -11.15 11.84 -15.86
CA ALA A 217 -12.33 11.22 -15.29
C ALA A 217 -12.15 10.88 -13.80
N GLN A 218 -13.25 10.47 -13.19
CA GLN A 218 -13.31 9.86 -11.87
C GLN A 218 -13.73 8.40 -11.98
N GLU A 219 -13.22 7.57 -11.09
CA GLU A 219 -13.53 6.14 -11.01
C GLU A 219 -13.82 5.75 -9.56
N LYS A 220 -14.91 5.01 -9.37
CA LYS A 220 -15.21 4.33 -8.11
C LYS A 220 -14.56 2.95 -8.14
N GLY A 221 -13.79 2.63 -7.10
CA GLY A 221 -13.27 1.29 -6.85
C GLY A 221 -13.74 0.79 -5.49
N ILE A 222 -14.12 -0.48 -5.40
CA ILE A 222 -14.46 -1.14 -4.15
C ILE A 222 -13.89 -2.55 -4.22
N ASP A 223 -12.89 -2.80 -3.38
CA ASP A 223 -12.38 -4.15 -3.17
C ASP A 223 -12.96 -4.69 -1.85
N ILE A 224 -13.73 -5.77 -1.91
CA ILE A 224 -14.41 -6.37 -0.75
C ILE A 224 -13.66 -7.62 -0.35
N TYR A 225 -13.16 -7.67 0.88
CA TYR A 225 -12.44 -8.80 1.44
C TYR A 225 -13.34 -9.52 2.45
N THR A 226 -14.01 -10.59 1.99
CA THR A 226 -14.88 -11.41 2.84
C THR A 226 -14.08 -12.54 3.47
N LYS A 227 -14.01 -12.55 4.80
CA LYS A 227 -13.21 -13.51 5.56
C LYS A 227 -13.75 -14.92 5.38
N VAL A 228 -12.84 -15.85 5.11
CA VAL A 228 -13.13 -17.29 5.04
C VAL A 228 -12.13 -18.07 5.88
N ALA A 229 -12.38 -19.37 6.06
CA ALA A 229 -11.47 -20.23 6.81
C ALA A 229 -10.08 -20.26 6.14
N ASP A 230 -9.03 -20.12 6.95
CA ASP A 230 -7.65 -20.12 6.49
C ASP A 230 -7.25 -21.40 5.72
N SER A 231 -7.95 -22.51 5.98
CA SER A 231 -7.80 -23.78 5.25
C SER A 231 -8.11 -23.67 3.76
N LYS A 232 -8.86 -22.66 3.30
CA LYS A 232 -9.06 -22.39 1.87
C LYS A 232 -7.77 -21.87 1.20
N CYS A 233 -6.87 -21.25 1.96
CA CYS A 233 -5.66 -20.59 1.45
C CYS A 233 -4.38 -21.42 1.62
N VAL A 234 -4.48 -22.74 1.84
CA VAL A 234 -3.31 -23.62 2.12
C VAL A 234 -2.25 -23.57 1.01
N ALA A 235 -2.65 -23.44 -0.25
CA ALA A 235 -1.71 -23.31 -1.37
C ALA A 235 -0.81 -22.07 -1.24
N ALA A 236 -1.38 -20.92 -0.86
CA ALA A 236 -0.63 -19.68 -0.64
C ALA A 236 0.29 -19.78 0.59
N GLN A 237 -0.19 -20.38 1.68
CA GLN A 237 0.61 -20.62 2.89
C GLN A 237 1.84 -21.50 2.60
N LYS A 238 1.65 -22.57 1.80
CA LYS A 238 2.74 -23.45 1.36
C LYS A 238 3.76 -22.69 0.50
N TYR A 239 3.28 -21.96 -0.52
CA TYR A 239 4.14 -21.12 -1.35
C TYR A 239 4.96 -20.14 -0.51
N TRP A 240 4.32 -19.46 0.45
CA TRP A 240 5.02 -18.51 1.31
C TRP A 240 6.12 -19.19 2.13
N LYS A 241 5.83 -20.33 2.74
CA LYS A 241 6.81 -21.10 3.52
C LYS A 241 8.07 -21.42 2.71
N GLU A 242 7.91 -21.74 1.42
CA GLU A 242 9.01 -22.09 0.50
C GLU A 242 9.76 -20.86 -0.02
N ASN A 243 9.10 -19.71 -0.20
CA ASN A 243 9.66 -18.56 -0.92
C ASN A 243 9.97 -17.34 -0.03
N LYS A 244 9.55 -17.33 1.23
CA LYS A 244 9.69 -16.17 2.12
C LYS A 244 11.14 -15.72 2.34
N ALA A 245 12.12 -16.62 2.22
CA ALA A 245 13.54 -16.31 2.37
C ALA A 245 14.05 -15.46 1.20
N MET A 246 13.82 -15.90 -0.04
CA MET A 246 14.12 -15.12 -1.24
C MET A 246 13.40 -13.77 -1.23
N TRP A 247 12.09 -13.74 -0.91
CA TRP A 247 11.35 -12.48 -0.82
C TRP A 247 11.85 -11.56 0.30
N LYS A 248 12.42 -12.11 1.38
CA LYS A 248 13.09 -11.28 2.39
C LYS A 248 14.34 -10.60 1.79
N ASN A 249 15.14 -11.31 1.00
CA ASN A 249 16.32 -10.73 0.34
C ASN A 249 15.94 -9.56 -0.57
N VAL A 250 14.86 -9.72 -1.35
CA VAL A 250 14.26 -8.68 -2.20
C VAL A 250 13.84 -7.47 -1.36
N ARG A 251 13.09 -7.68 -0.27
CA ARG A 251 12.66 -6.59 0.63
C ARG A 251 13.86 -5.85 1.26
N ASP A 252 14.86 -6.58 1.73
CA ASP A 252 16.06 -5.99 2.34
C ASP A 252 16.83 -5.11 1.32
N LYS A 253 16.86 -5.52 0.05
CA LYS A 253 17.48 -4.73 -1.01
C LYS A 253 16.70 -3.45 -1.30
N TRP A 254 15.38 -3.54 -1.44
CA TRP A 254 14.52 -2.38 -1.60
C TRP A 254 14.66 -1.41 -0.42
N GLN A 255 14.72 -1.92 0.81
CA GLN A 255 14.98 -1.11 2.00
C GLN A 255 16.30 -0.34 1.89
N THR A 256 17.38 -0.98 1.43
CA THR A 256 18.68 -0.33 1.17
C THR A 256 18.56 0.82 0.16
N ILE A 257 17.70 0.68 -0.85
CA ILE A 257 17.44 1.73 -1.84
C ILE A 257 16.63 2.88 -1.23
N PHE A 258 15.59 2.59 -0.44
CA PHE A 258 14.78 3.61 0.22
C PHE A 258 15.56 4.40 1.28
N ASP A 259 16.53 3.78 1.95
CA ASP A 259 17.35 4.46 2.94
C ASP A 259 18.37 5.45 2.33
N ARG A 260 18.46 5.51 1.00
CA ARG A 260 19.22 6.56 0.29
C ARG A 260 18.58 7.94 0.43
N ASN A 261 17.28 8.03 0.75
CA ASN A 261 16.54 9.29 0.94
C ASN A 261 16.65 10.25 -0.27
N LYS A 262 16.48 9.71 -1.47
CA LYS A 262 16.54 10.43 -2.75
C LYS A 262 15.39 10.02 -3.64
N ASP A 263 15.04 10.86 -4.61
CA ASP A 263 14.14 10.50 -5.71
C ASP A 263 14.52 9.15 -6.31
N LEU A 264 13.51 8.37 -6.65
CA LEU A 264 13.69 7.05 -7.25
C LEU A 264 13.12 7.06 -8.66
N ASN A 265 13.92 6.61 -9.61
CA ASN A 265 13.48 6.39 -10.98
C ASN A 265 13.84 4.95 -11.37
N LEU A 266 12.91 4.25 -12.00
CA LEU A 266 13.10 2.86 -12.40
C LEU A 266 13.14 2.71 -13.92
N GLU A 267 13.88 1.71 -14.39
CA GLU A 267 13.73 1.19 -15.74
C GLU A 267 12.42 0.41 -15.85
N GLU A 268 11.68 0.58 -16.95
CA GLU A 268 10.49 -0.24 -17.20
C GLU A 268 10.86 -1.70 -17.49
N LYS A 269 11.96 -1.87 -18.24
CA LYS A 269 12.48 -3.17 -18.67
C LYS A 269 14.00 -3.11 -18.76
N VAL A 270 14.65 -4.20 -18.36
CA VAL A 270 16.07 -4.47 -18.61
C VAL A 270 16.13 -5.69 -19.52
N ASN A 271 16.89 -5.60 -20.63
CA ASN A 271 16.98 -6.66 -21.64
C ASN A 271 15.60 -7.19 -22.10
N ARG A 272 14.64 -6.28 -22.32
CA ARG A 272 13.24 -6.56 -22.73
C ARG A 272 12.39 -7.31 -21.70
N LYS A 273 12.87 -7.51 -20.47
CA LYS A 273 12.15 -8.20 -19.39
C LYS A 273 11.88 -7.24 -18.22
N SER A 274 10.71 -7.35 -17.60
CA SER A 274 10.33 -6.57 -16.42
C SER A 274 10.99 -7.10 -15.15
N LEU A 275 11.04 -6.29 -14.09
CA LEU A 275 11.59 -6.69 -12.80
C LEU A 275 10.88 -7.92 -12.23
N PHE A 276 9.54 -7.89 -12.15
CA PHE A 276 8.77 -9.07 -11.72
C PHE A 276 9.03 -10.31 -12.56
N GLY A 277 9.28 -10.16 -13.87
CA GLY A 277 9.61 -11.28 -14.74
C GLY A 277 10.94 -11.92 -14.37
N TYR A 278 11.94 -11.14 -13.92
CA TYR A 278 13.17 -11.70 -13.39
C TYR A 278 12.94 -12.39 -12.04
N LEU A 279 12.27 -11.73 -11.10
CA LEU A 279 12.12 -12.23 -9.74
C LEU A 279 11.22 -13.48 -9.64
N PHE A 280 10.21 -13.60 -10.49
CA PHE A 280 9.29 -14.75 -10.47
C PHE A 280 9.91 -16.02 -11.08
N ASP A 281 10.99 -15.91 -11.85
CA ASP A 281 11.73 -17.07 -12.36
C ASP A 281 12.72 -17.64 -11.32
N LEU A 282 12.93 -16.92 -10.22
CA LEU A 282 13.85 -17.33 -9.16
C LEU A 282 13.24 -18.42 -8.27
N LYS A 283 14.11 -19.23 -7.67
CA LYS A 283 13.72 -20.23 -6.68
C LYS A 283 13.73 -19.61 -5.27
N GLY A 284 13.01 -20.24 -4.34
CA GLY A 284 12.93 -19.77 -2.95
C GLY A 284 14.26 -19.76 -2.19
N ASP A 285 15.26 -20.49 -2.67
CA ASP A 285 16.62 -20.60 -2.14
C ASP A 285 17.66 -19.74 -2.89
N THR A 286 17.23 -18.92 -3.86
CA THR A 286 18.13 -18.04 -4.61
C THR A 286 18.95 -17.13 -3.68
N PRO A 287 20.29 -17.07 -3.84
CA PRO A 287 21.15 -16.23 -3.01
C PRO A 287 20.82 -14.73 -3.12
N LYS A 288 20.99 -14.01 -2.00
CA LYS A 288 20.75 -12.56 -1.93
C LYS A 288 21.53 -11.76 -2.99
N ALA A 289 22.77 -12.14 -3.28
CA ALA A 289 23.58 -11.45 -4.28
C ALA A 289 22.93 -11.42 -5.68
N GLU A 290 22.17 -12.46 -6.03
CA GLU A 290 21.48 -12.55 -7.32
C GLU A 290 20.24 -11.65 -7.35
N THR A 291 19.40 -11.69 -6.30
CA THR A 291 18.26 -10.78 -6.18
C THR A 291 18.70 -9.32 -6.16
N ASP A 292 19.81 -9.03 -5.50
CA ASP A 292 20.36 -7.68 -5.39
C ASP A 292 20.84 -7.16 -6.74
N LYS A 293 21.57 -7.98 -7.50
CA LYS A 293 22.05 -7.65 -8.84
C LYS A 293 20.89 -7.39 -9.80
N ILE A 294 19.82 -8.17 -9.72
CA ILE A 294 18.61 -7.95 -10.52
C ILE A 294 18.03 -6.59 -10.18
N ILE A 295 17.73 -6.30 -8.91
CA ILE A 295 17.10 -5.03 -8.51
C ILE A 295 17.98 -3.82 -8.87
N ASP A 296 19.30 -3.90 -8.65
CA ASP A 296 20.22 -2.82 -9.02
C ASP A 296 20.18 -2.48 -10.51
N SER A 297 19.95 -3.46 -11.39
CA SER A 297 19.85 -3.21 -12.83
C SER A 297 18.62 -2.38 -13.25
N PHE A 298 17.60 -2.29 -12.39
CA PHE A 298 16.38 -1.53 -12.63
C PHE A 298 16.37 -0.14 -11.99
N VAL A 299 17.29 0.16 -11.07
CA VAL A 299 17.36 1.47 -10.42
C VAL A 299 18.20 2.41 -11.29
N LYS A 300 17.61 3.50 -11.76
CA LYS A 300 18.35 4.55 -12.48
C LYS A 300 19.22 5.31 -11.47
N ASN A 301 20.47 5.55 -11.87
CA ASN A 301 21.43 6.34 -11.10
C ASN A 301 21.08 7.83 -11.09
#